data_AF-A0AAV2W333-F1
#
_entry.id   AF-A0AAV2W333-F1
#
_cell.length_a   1.000
_cell.length_b   1.000
_cell.length_c   1.000
_cell.angle_alpha   90.00
_cell.angle_beta   90.00
_cell.angle_gamma   90.00
#
_symmetry.space_group_name_H-M   'P 1'
#
loop_
_entity.id
_entity.type
_entity.pdbx_description
1 polymer ?
#
loop_
_entity_poly.entity_id
_entity_poly.type
_entity_poly.pdbx_seq_one_letter_code
_entity_poly.pdbx_strand_id
1 'polypeptide(L)'
;MHYRSYTMADIYFISLKTIGVRMSETATVSFRTDPKVKEEAKALYESMGMDLSTALNVFLRQSIRDNGMPFKITREQPENIEARRQTEAHEGRSFTSSESLMKDLMDA
;
A
#
# COMPACT_ATOMS: atom_id res chain seq x y z
N MET A 1 -55.08 8.20 -11.17
CA MET A 1 -53.75 7.93 -11.75
C MET A 1 -53.08 9.26 -12.02
N HIS A 2 -52.12 9.68 -11.20
CA HIS A 2 -51.33 10.91 -11.43
C HIS A 2 -50.08 10.55 -12.24
N TYR A 3 -50.12 10.79 -13.55
CA TYR A 3 -48.91 10.81 -14.36
C TYR A 3 -48.13 12.07 -13.98
N ARG A 4 -47.09 11.93 -13.15
CA ARG A 4 -46.13 13.03 -12.95
C ARG A 4 -45.46 13.27 -14.31
N SER A 5 -45.76 14.41 -14.92
CA SER A 5 -45.11 14.85 -16.14
C SER A 5 -43.63 15.12 -15.84
N TYR A 6 -42.76 14.20 -16.25
CA TYR A 6 -41.33 14.43 -16.22
C TYR A 6 -41.01 15.56 -17.21
N THR A 7 -40.29 16.56 -16.73
CA THR A 7 -39.84 17.65 -17.59
C THR A 7 -38.71 17.14 -18.48
N MET A 8 -38.47 17.82 -19.60
CA MET A 8 -37.35 17.50 -20.48
C MET A 8 -36.01 17.45 -19.70
N ALA A 9 -35.85 18.32 -18.70
CA ALA A 9 -34.68 18.34 -17.81
C ALA A 9 -34.56 17.06 -16.97
N ASP A 10 -35.66 16.50 -16.47
CA ASP A 10 -35.67 15.25 -15.72
C ASP A 10 -35.24 14.07 -16.60
N ILE A 11 -35.70 14.03 -17.85
CA ILE A 11 -35.36 12.99 -18.83
C ILE A 11 -33.87 13.06 -19.19
N TYR A 12 -33.32 14.26 -19.41
CA TYR A 12 -31.89 14.44 -19.65
C TYR A 12 -31.04 14.03 -18.44
N PHE A 13 -31.45 14.36 -17.22
CA PHE A 13 -30.73 13.97 -16.01
C PHE A 13 -30.74 12.45 -15.78
N ILE A 14 -31.87 11.78 -16.03
CA ILE A 14 -31.97 10.32 -15.98
C ILE A 14 -31.08 9.68 -17.06
N SER A 15 -31.10 10.21 -18.29
CA SER A 15 -30.28 9.73 -19.41
C SER A 15 -28.78 9.82 -19.09
N LEU A 16 -28.31 10.95 -18.54
CA LEU A 16 -26.91 11.13 -18.13
C LEU A 16 -26.48 10.14 -17.04
N LYS A 17 -27.38 9.78 -16.12
CA LYS A 17 -27.10 8.83 -15.03
C LYS A 17 -27.10 7.36 -15.51
N THR A 18 -27.91 7.02 -16.52
CA THR A 18 -28.00 5.68 -17.12
C THR A 18 -26.90 5.40 -18.15
N ILE A 19 -26.41 6.42 -18.88
CA ILE A 19 -25.38 6.28 -19.93
C ILE A 19 -23.96 6.09 -19.36
N GLY A 20 -23.78 6.15 -18.03
CA GLY A 20 -22.57 5.57 -17.42
C GLY A 20 -21.26 6.30 -17.77
N VAL A 21 -21.31 7.61 -18.03
CA VAL A 21 -20.12 8.45 -17.90
C VAL A 21 -19.85 8.59 -16.40
N ARG A 22 -19.26 7.56 -15.80
CA ARG A 22 -18.58 7.71 -14.52
C ARG A 22 -17.38 8.62 -14.80
N MET A 23 -17.56 9.93 -14.69
CA MET A 23 -16.41 10.80 -14.46
C MET A 23 -15.63 10.18 -13.30
N SER A 24 -14.33 9.95 -13.50
CA SER A 24 -13.47 9.35 -12.49
C SER A 24 -13.70 10.06 -11.16
N GLU A 25 -14.32 9.39 -10.21
CA GLU A 25 -14.64 9.98 -8.92
C GLU A 25 -13.31 10.17 -8.19
N THR A 26 -12.79 11.40 -8.21
CA THR A 26 -11.54 11.75 -7.56
C THR A 26 -11.83 12.28 -6.16
N ALA A 27 -11.18 11.72 -5.15
CA ALA A 27 -11.23 12.21 -3.79
C ALA A 27 -9.97 13.03 -3.47
N THR A 28 -10.16 14.16 -2.78
CA THR A 28 -9.05 14.98 -2.28
C THR A 28 -8.60 14.46 -0.92
N VAL A 29 -7.30 14.21 -0.76
CA VAL A 29 -6.68 13.81 0.51
C VAL A 29 -5.77 14.93 1.01
N SER A 30 -5.96 15.36 2.25
CA SER A 30 -5.10 16.33 2.93
C SER A 30 -4.49 15.72 4.19
N PHE A 31 -3.19 15.91 4.38
CA PHE A 31 -2.46 15.45 5.55
C PHE A 31 -1.40 16.48 5.95
N ARG A 32 -1.06 16.52 7.24
CA ARG A 32 0.00 17.38 7.77
C ARG A 32 1.31 16.59 7.77
N THR A 33 2.40 17.25 7.39
CA THR A 33 3.76 16.69 7.41
C THR A 33 4.77 17.82 7.59
N ASP A 34 6.01 17.46 7.91
CA ASP A 34 7.11 18.41 8.00
C ASP A 34 7.43 18.99 6.60
N PRO A 35 7.64 20.31 6.47
CA PRO A 35 7.97 20.93 5.18
C PRO A 35 9.22 20.35 4.52
N LYS A 36 10.26 20.04 5.28
CA LYS A 36 11.50 19.45 4.74
C LYS A 36 11.26 18.05 4.22
N VAL A 37 10.51 17.23 4.97
CA VAL A 37 10.14 15.87 4.52
C VAL A 37 9.34 15.92 3.22
N LYS A 38 8.43 16.89 3.07
CA LYS A 38 7.69 17.10 1.82
C LYS A 38 8.60 17.46 0.65
N GLU A 39 9.57 18.36 0.86
CA GLU A 39 10.51 18.79 -0.17
C GLU A 39 11.44 17.64 -0.59
N GLU A 40 12.00 16.91 0.37
CA GLU A 40 12.85 15.74 0.13
C GLU A 40 12.10 14.64 -0.63
N ALA A 41 10.89 14.29 -0.19
CA ALA A 41 10.06 13.31 -0.88
C ALA A 41 9.71 13.74 -2.31
N LYS A 42 9.38 15.02 -2.50
CA LYS A 42 9.11 15.57 -3.83
C LYS A 42 10.31 15.43 -4.76
N ALA A 43 11.50 15.86 -4.32
CA ALA A 43 12.73 15.74 -5.12
C ALA A 43 13.07 14.28 -5.45
N LEU A 44 12.89 13.37 -4.49
CA LEU A 44 13.08 11.94 -4.68
C LEU A 44 12.17 11.37 -5.78
N TYR A 45 10.86 11.64 -5.71
CA TYR A 45 9.91 11.13 -6.70
C TYR A 45 10.07 11.79 -8.07
N GLU A 46 10.40 13.08 -8.13
CA GLU A 46 10.72 13.76 -9.39
C GLU A 46 11.95 13.13 -10.07
N SER A 47 12.97 12.72 -9.31
CA SER A 47 14.12 12.00 -9.85
C SER A 47 13.77 10.63 -10.47
N MET A 48 12.64 10.05 -10.06
CA MET A 48 12.08 8.82 -10.62
C MET A 48 11.04 9.09 -11.74
N GLY A 49 10.82 10.35 -12.12
CA GLY A 49 9.88 10.73 -13.18
C GLY A 49 8.41 10.69 -12.75
N MET A 50 8.11 10.83 -11.45
CA MET A 50 6.73 10.86 -10.94
C MET A 50 6.50 12.02 -9.97
N ASP A 51 5.27 12.53 -9.90
CA ASP A 51 4.92 13.53 -8.90
C ASP A 51 4.54 12.89 -7.55
N LEU A 52 4.53 13.70 -6.50
CA LEU A 52 4.19 13.23 -5.14
C LEU A 52 2.77 12.64 -5.07
N SER A 53 1.83 13.18 -5.85
CA SER A 53 0.45 12.69 -5.93
C SER A 53 0.36 11.29 -6.52
N THR A 54 1.14 11.01 -7.56
CA THR A 54 1.24 9.68 -8.19
C THR A 54 1.84 8.69 -7.22
N ALA A 55 2.92 9.07 -6.52
CA ALA A 55 3.54 8.22 -5.51
C ALA A 55 2.57 7.85 -4.37
N LEU A 56 1.81 8.83 -3.85
CA LEU A 56 0.79 8.58 -2.83
C LEU A 56 -0.35 7.69 -3.34
N ASN A 57 -0.77 7.84 -4.59
CA ASN A 57 -1.76 6.96 -5.20
C ASN A 57 -1.24 5.52 -5.33
N VAL A 58 0.03 5.33 -5.71
CA VAL A 58 0.66 4.01 -5.78
C VAL A 58 0.70 3.39 -4.38
N PHE A 59 1.10 4.15 -3.37
CA PHE A 59 1.12 3.71 -1.98
C PHE A 59 -0.25 3.19 -1.52
N LEU A 60 -1.32 3.96 -1.72
CA LEU A 60 -2.68 3.54 -1.34
C LEU A 60 -3.12 2.27 -2.07
N ARG A 61 -2.85 2.18 -3.38
CA ARG A 61 -3.17 1.00 -4.18
C ARG A 61 -2.41 -0.24 -3.74
N GLN A 62 -1.14 -0.08 -3.35
CA GLN A 62 -0.33 -1.17 -2.86
C GLN A 62 -0.85 -1.66 -1.50
N SER A 63 -1.19 -0.75 -0.59
CA SER A 63 -1.79 -1.11 0.70
C SER A 63 -3.08 -1.92 0.55
N ILE A 64 -3.93 -1.54 -0.42
CA ILE A 64 -5.17 -2.27 -0.72
C ILE A 64 -4.86 -3.65 -1.30
N ARG A 65 -3.89 -3.74 -2.22
CA ARG A 65 -3.49 -4.99 -2.86
C ARG A 65 -3.00 -6.02 -1.85
N ASP A 66 -2.19 -5.58 -0.90
CA ASP A 66 -1.54 -6.45 0.08
C ASP A 66 -2.38 -6.63 1.36
N ASN A 67 -3.53 -5.95 1.43
CA ASN A 67 -4.38 -5.87 2.63
C ASN A 67 -3.56 -5.54 3.90
N GLY A 68 -2.67 -4.55 3.78
CA GLY A 68 -1.67 -4.27 4.80
C GLY A 68 -0.82 -3.02 4.49
N MET A 69 0.28 -2.86 5.22
CA MET A 69 1.25 -1.79 4.97
C MET A 69 2.11 -2.17 3.74
N PRO A 70 2.30 -1.28 2.73
CA PRO A 70 3.02 -1.57 1.50
C PRO A 70 4.55 -1.52 1.71
N PHE A 71 5.00 -1.61 2.95
CA PHE A 71 6.37 -1.75 3.38
C PHE A 71 6.40 -2.58 4.67
N LYS A 72 7.47 -3.34 4.87
CA LYS A 72 7.67 -4.10 6.11
C LYS A 72 7.89 -3.12 7.25
N ILE A 73 7.00 -3.10 8.23
CA ILE A 73 7.19 -2.30 9.45
C ILE A 73 8.22 -3.02 10.31
N THR A 74 9.47 -2.58 10.25
CA THR A 74 10.53 -3.05 11.14
C THR A 74 10.72 -2.05 12.27
N ARG A 75 10.48 -2.48 13.52
CA ARG A 75 11.20 -1.92 14.66
C ARG A 75 12.49 -2.70 14.73
N GLU A 76 13.62 -2.09 14.43
CA GLU A 76 14.91 -2.74 14.61
C GLU A 76 15.10 -3.01 16.11
N GLN A 77 14.75 -4.23 16.52
CA GLN A 77 15.22 -4.78 17.79
C GLN A 77 16.63 -5.34 17.54
N PRO A 78 17.60 -5.03 18.41
CA PRO A 78 18.98 -5.46 18.22
C PRO A 78 19.14 -6.98 18.06
N GLU A 79 18.28 -7.81 18.69
CA GLU A 79 18.25 -9.26 18.48
C GLU A 79 18.02 -9.68 17.01
N ASN A 80 17.28 -8.88 16.23
CA ASN A 80 16.97 -9.20 14.83
C ASN A 80 18.16 -8.91 13.90
N ILE A 81 19.07 -8.01 14.31
CA ILE A 81 20.28 -7.69 13.56
C ILE A 81 21.26 -8.86 13.64
N GLU A 82 21.41 -9.46 14.82
CA GLU A 82 22.30 -10.61 15.03
C GLU A 82 21.80 -11.85 14.29
N ALA A 83 20.50 -12.15 14.37
CA ALA A 83 19.90 -13.27 13.66
C ALA A 83 20.03 -13.14 12.13
N ARG A 84 19.89 -11.91 11.61
CA ARG A 84 20.14 -11.61 10.18
C ARG A 84 21.61 -11.77 9.83
N ARG A 85 22.54 -11.27 10.65
CA ARG A 85 23.98 -11.44 10.45
C ARG A 85 24.38 -12.92 10.44
N GLN A 86 23.90 -13.71 11.38
CA GLN A 86 24.20 -15.15 11.46
C GLN A 86 23.66 -15.92 10.24
N THR A 87 22.49 -15.53 9.73
CA THR A 87 21.91 -16.12 8.51
C THR A 87 22.71 -15.72 7.27
N GLU A 88 23.07 -14.44 7.15
CA GLU A 88 23.87 -13.91 6.03
C GLU A 88 25.31 -14.45 6.04
N ALA A 89 25.89 -14.67 7.23
CA ALA A 89 27.20 -15.28 7.44
C ALA A 89 27.21 -16.82 7.30
N HIS A 90 26.04 -17.45 7.06
CA HIS A 90 25.88 -18.91 7.02
C HIS A 90 26.35 -19.63 8.30
N GLU A 91 26.30 -18.95 9.46
CA GLU A 91 26.72 -19.49 10.76
C GLU A 91 25.62 -20.33 11.44
N GLY A 92 24.46 -20.49 10.79
CA GLY A 92 23.39 -21.37 11.27
C GLY A 92 23.75 -22.85 11.15
N ARG A 93 23.37 -23.66 12.15
CA ARG A 93 23.54 -25.11 12.11
C ARG A 93 22.75 -25.68 10.92
N SER A 94 23.42 -26.44 10.06
CA SER A 94 22.78 -27.14 8.95
C SER A 94 22.31 -28.51 9.40
N PHE A 95 21.07 -28.84 9.06
CA PHE A 95 20.45 -30.13 9.38
C PHE A 95 20.10 -30.86 8.09
N THR A 96 20.40 -32.16 8.04
CA THR A 96 20.20 -32.99 6.84
C THR A 96 18.80 -33.60 6.76
N SER A 97 18.02 -33.53 7.85
CA SER A 97 16.64 -33.99 7.88
C SER A 97 15.78 -33.16 8.83
N SER A 98 14.49 -33.03 8.52
CA SER A 98 13.52 -32.33 9.38
C SER A 98 13.42 -32.93 10.78
N GLU A 99 13.63 -34.24 10.90
CA GLU A 99 13.64 -34.96 12.18
C GLU A 99 14.85 -34.57 13.04
N SER A 100 16.04 -34.42 12.44
CA SER A 100 17.24 -33.98 13.16
C SER A 100 17.14 -32.53 13.67
N LEU A 101 16.47 -31.66 12.91
CA LEU A 101 16.20 -30.28 13.30
C LEU A 101 15.19 -30.22 14.46
N MET A 102 14.10 -31.00 14.36
CA MET A 102 13.05 -31.00 15.37
C MET A 102 13.54 -31.53 16.71
N LYS A 103 14.45 -32.51 16.70
CA LYS A 103 15.08 -33.04 17.91
C LYS A 103 15.94 -31.99 18.63
N ASP A 104 16.82 -31.28 17.93
CA ASP A 104 17.69 -30.25 18.53
C ASP A 104 16.89 -29.10 19.16
N LEU A 105 15.75 -28.73 18.57
CA LEU A 105 14.85 -27.69 19.11
C LEU A 105 14.06 -28.13 20.35
N MET A 106 13.80 -29.43 20.50
CA MET A 106 13.05 -30.00 21.63
C MET A 106 13.95 -30.38 22.81
N ASP A 107 15.25 -30.56 22.54
CA ASP A 107 16.28 -30.90 23.53
C ASP A 107 16.97 -29.65 24.14
N ALA A 108 16.64 -28.43 23.66
CA ALA A 108 17.19 -27.14 24.11
C ALA A 108 16.26 -26.40 25.08
#